data_AF-A0A6N7YEK8-F1
#
_entry.id   AF-A0A6N7YEK8-F1
#
_cell.length_a   1.000
_cell.length_b   1.000
_cell.length_c   1.000
_cell.angle_alpha   90.00
_cell.angle_beta   90.00
_cell.angle_gamma   90.00
#
_symmetry.space_group_name_H-M   'P 1'
#
loop_
_entity.id
_entity.type
_entity.pdbx_description
1 polymer ?
#
loop_
_entity_poly.entity_id
_entity_poly.type
_entity_poly.pdbx_seq_one_letter_code
_entity_poly.pdbx_strand_id
1 'polypeptide(L)'
;MQGGGCIMKVEKKAVRSGILKLEKNVQITLDEDMNVPDTRPDVEKIIESRGEVHIDEIEVLTDRLRLRGNFLVQILYLSTDPEQQISCMEHDFAIEEFMNVEGAESSDIAKVTADLEDLTISIINSRKCGVRSVIYFHIAISEMKFVECTTGIEKKENVQCLYESPSMTEIIMNKKDIQRIKATVSLPAGKPNIREILWNSTQLRDVDIRMLENKLAIRGSVFLFVLYQAEEGKEPVQYYDWEIPFTNELECADSQENLIGNIAVLLGNHQVTIKPDIDGEPRDIEMEVVLDLDLKAYHEFKMPLLKDMYANNRKLKLKTSPIQFENLIFQNNAKTKVSQRVEAATGEIHKLLQVLNVEGNVRIEDFHFAKQGIATEGLIFCNVLYIAGDDTVPIQSKEVVIPFEYLVEIPEVMESDRCEIRGVLEQIGGYVVDSNELEIRAVAGIYVTGFSPQTMYMIDEVEEIPYTEEEISKIPSITGYIVKEGDTLWNIAKHYGTTIEKMKQYNENLTEPLESGQKIFLLKEMENLVI
;
A
#
# COMPACT_ATOMS: atom_id res chain seq x y z
N MET A 1 50.69 -18.85 26.92
CA MET A 1 50.01 -17.53 26.86
C MET A 1 49.18 -17.55 25.60
N GLN A 2 47.84 -17.63 25.73
CA GLN A 2 46.94 -17.53 24.58
C GLN A 2 47.02 -16.07 24.10
N GLY A 3 47.67 -15.85 22.95
CA GLY A 3 47.71 -14.55 22.31
C GLY A 3 46.30 -14.20 21.87
N GLY A 4 45.66 -13.25 22.57
CA GLY A 4 44.43 -12.65 22.09
C GLY A 4 44.74 -11.87 20.83
N GLY A 5 44.16 -12.29 19.70
CA GLY A 5 44.22 -11.53 18.45
C GLY A 5 43.67 -10.11 18.67
N CYS A 6 44.29 -9.13 18.03
CA CYS A 6 43.78 -7.76 18.04
C CYS A 6 42.56 -7.69 17.12
N ILE A 7 41.45 -7.13 17.61
CA ILE A 7 40.24 -6.93 16.79
C ILE A 7 40.36 -5.57 16.10
N MET A 8 40.30 -5.57 14.76
CA MET A 8 40.22 -4.35 13.98
C MET A 8 38.77 -3.86 13.92
N LYS A 9 38.59 -2.55 14.10
CA LYS A 9 37.28 -1.89 14.00
C LYS A 9 36.89 -1.65 12.54
N VAL A 10 35.66 -2.03 12.22
CA VAL A 10 35.02 -1.78 10.94
C VAL A 10 34.16 -0.52 11.00
N GLU A 11 34.07 0.20 9.87
CA GLU A 11 33.16 1.34 9.72
C GLU A 11 31.81 0.82 9.19
N LYS A 12 30.73 1.19 9.86
CA LYS A 12 29.37 0.76 9.52
C LYS A 12 28.48 1.96 9.22
N LYS A 13 27.58 1.79 8.25
CA LYS A 13 26.47 2.71 7.97
C LYS A 13 25.16 1.95 8.11
N ALA A 14 24.23 2.50 8.88
CA ALA A 14 22.89 1.95 9.01
C ALA A 14 22.02 2.38 7.82
N VAL A 15 21.23 1.45 7.29
CA VAL A 15 20.20 1.71 6.27
C VAL A 15 18.87 1.24 6.80
N ARG A 16 17.85 2.09 6.73
CA ARG A 16 16.51 1.72 7.19
C ARG A 16 15.79 0.87 6.14
N SER A 17 15.42 -0.34 6.53
CA SER A 17 14.70 -1.30 5.68
C SER A 17 13.45 -1.80 6.39
N GLY A 18 12.41 -2.11 5.61
CA GLY A 18 11.18 -2.72 6.09
C GLY A 18 11.14 -4.17 5.64
N ILE A 19 10.77 -5.08 6.52
CA ILE A 19 10.54 -6.49 6.18
C ILE A 19 9.12 -6.85 6.55
N LEU A 20 8.37 -7.39 5.60
CA LEU A 20 7.10 -8.02 5.86
C LEU A 20 7.35 -9.30 6.66
N LYS A 21 6.86 -9.35 7.90
CA LYS A 21 6.97 -10.54 8.76
C LYS A 21 5.89 -11.56 8.43
N LEU A 22 4.65 -11.08 8.29
CA LEU A 22 3.50 -11.92 7.97
C LEU A 22 2.37 -11.11 7.35
N GLU A 23 1.53 -11.82 6.62
CA GLU A 23 0.19 -11.39 6.22
C GLU A 23 -0.82 -12.39 6.78
N LYS A 24 -1.95 -11.85 7.24
CA LYS A 24 -3.02 -12.66 7.78
C LYS A 24 -4.36 -12.03 7.47
N ASN A 25 -5.29 -12.88 7.07
CA ASN A 25 -6.67 -12.50 6.92
C ASN A 25 -7.51 -13.05 8.06
N VAL A 26 -8.41 -12.22 8.58
CA VAL A 26 -9.31 -12.55 9.67
C VAL A 26 -10.72 -12.09 9.31
N GLN A 27 -11.66 -13.01 9.40
CA GLN A 27 -13.07 -12.72 9.19
C GLN A 27 -13.78 -12.67 10.54
N ILE A 28 -14.62 -11.65 10.74
CA ILE A 28 -15.54 -11.56 11.86
C ILE A 28 -16.97 -11.52 11.35
N THR A 29 -17.91 -11.95 12.18
CA THR A 29 -19.34 -11.90 11.89
C THR A 29 -20.03 -11.07 12.96
N LEU A 30 -20.88 -10.14 12.54
CA LEU A 30 -21.75 -9.39 13.42
C LEU A 30 -23.20 -9.84 13.18
N ASP A 31 -23.89 -10.19 14.26
CA ASP A 31 -25.29 -10.63 14.26
C ASP A 31 -25.99 -9.93 15.43
N GLU A 32 -26.47 -8.71 15.17
CA GLU A 32 -27.01 -7.79 16.17
C GLU A 32 -28.31 -7.17 15.68
N ASP A 33 -29.10 -6.63 16.60
CA ASP A 33 -30.37 -5.98 16.27
C ASP A 33 -30.26 -4.46 16.34
N MET A 34 -30.87 -3.76 15.38
CA MET A 34 -31.08 -2.32 15.42
C MET A 34 -32.56 -1.98 15.62
N ASN A 35 -32.85 -1.01 16.48
CA ASN A 35 -34.20 -0.49 16.69
C ASN A 35 -34.43 0.75 15.85
N VAL A 36 -35.63 0.87 15.28
CA VAL A 36 -36.03 2.09 14.57
C VAL A 36 -36.22 3.20 15.61
N PRO A 37 -35.61 4.40 15.44
CA PRO A 37 -35.77 5.51 16.38
C PRO A 37 -37.22 6.00 16.47
N ASP A 38 -37.66 6.50 17.63
CA ASP A 38 -39.05 7.00 17.82
C ASP A 38 -39.40 8.21 16.94
N THR A 39 -38.39 8.88 16.40
CA THR A 39 -38.53 9.99 15.44
C THR A 39 -38.72 9.53 14.00
N ARG A 40 -38.63 8.22 13.72
CA ARG A 40 -38.67 7.62 12.39
C ARG A 40 -39.91 6.74 12.22
N PRO A 41 -40.54 6.72 11.02
CA PRO A 41 -41.71 5.90 10.76
C PRO A 41 -41.39 4.41 10.75
N ASP A 42 -42.43 3.60 10.79
CA ASP A 42 -42.37 2.13 10.79
C ASP A 42 -41.82 1.59 9.45
N VAL A 43 -40.91 0.61 9.53
CA VAL A 43 -40.27 -0.02 8.38
C VAL A 43 -41.21 -1.02 7.72
N GLU A 44 -41.46 -0.85 6.42
CA GLU A 44 -42.23 -1.79 5.59
C GLU A 44 -41.32 -2.68 4.73
N LYS A 45 -40.35 -2.07 4.04
CA LYS A 45 -39.44 -2.76 3.12
C LYS A 45 -38.09 -2.04 3.04
N ILE A 46 -36.99 -2.80 3.08
CA ILE A 46 -35.65 -2.26 2.84
C ILE A 46 -35.47 -1.97 1.34
N ILE A 47 -35.03 -0.76 1.03
CA ILE A 47 -34.67 -0.33 -0.33
C ILE A 47 -33.18 -0.56 -0.55
N GLU A 48 -32.35 -0.07 0.38
CA GLU A 48 -30.89 -0.08 0.28
C GLU A 48 -30.27 -0.15 1.69
N SER A 49 -29.07 -0.73 1.80
CA SER A 49 -28.30 -0.77 3.05
C SER A 49 -26.81 -0.61 2.78
N ARG A 50 -26.15 0.24 3.58
CA ARG A 50 -24.70 0.45 3.54
C ARG A 50 -24.10 0.10 4.89
N GLY A 51 -22.94 -0.56 4.86
CA GLY A 51 -22.10 -0.76 6.04
C GLY A 51 -20.72 -0.15 5.81
N GLU A 52 -20.23 0.60 6.78
CA GLU A 52 -18.90 1.21 6.74
C GLU A 52 -18.14 0.82 8.01
N VAL A 53 -16.93 0.27 7.84
CA VAL A 53 -16.06 -0.12 8.94
C VAL A 53 -15.00 0.95 9.13
N HIS A 54 -15.02 1.57 10.29
CA HIS A 54 -14.08 2.63 10.67
C HIS A 54 -13.17 2.09 11.78
N ILE A 55 -11.86 2.12 11.55
CA ILE A 55 -10.86 1.63 12.51
C ILE A 55 -10.24 2.84 13.21
N ASP A 56 -10.50 2.98 14.51
CA ASP A 56 -10.01 4.08 15.33
C ASP A 56 -8.60 3.82 15.87
N GLU A 57 -8.35 2.59 16.33
CA GLU A 57 -7.13 2.23 17.05
C GLU A 57 -6.65 0.83 16.65
N ILE A 58 -5.35 0.74 16.39
CA ILE A 58 -4.65 -0.52 16.15
C ILE A 58 -3.46 -0.56 17.10
N GLU A 59 -3.44 -1.56 17.97
CA GLU A 59 -2.37 -1.80 18.95
C GLU A 59 -1.72 -3.16 18.67
N VAL A 60 -0.43 -3.15 18.31
CA VAL A 60 0.36 -4.37 18.12
C VAL A 60 0.92 -4.82 19.47
N LEU A 61 0.64 -6.07 19.83
CA LEU A 61 1.11 -6.75 21.02
C LEU A 61 1.96 -7.95 20.61
N THR A 62 2.66 -8.56 21.56
CA THR A 62 3.39 -9.82 21.28
C THR A 62 2.40 -10.90 20.84
N ASP A 63 2.60 -11.43 19.62
CA ASP A 63 1.77 -12.44 18.94
C ASP A 63 0.29 -12.07 18.72
N ARG A 64 -0.11 -10.81 18.98
CA ARG A 64 -1.51 -10.37 18.90
C ARG A 64 -1.64 -8.95 18.38
N LEU A 65 -2.78 -8.68 17.77
CA LEU A 65 -3.20 -7.37 17.33
C LEU A 65 -4.53 -7.07 18.02
N ARG A 66 -4.64 -5.92 18.67
CA ARG A 66 -5.91 -5.40 19.15
C ARG A 66 -6.39 -4.32 18.20
N LEU A 67 -7.65 -4.42 17.81
CA LEU A 67 -8.32 -3.47 16.92
C LEU A 67 -9.56 -2.92 17.61
N ARG A 68 -9.77 -1.61 17.52
CA ARG A 68 -10.98 -0.92 17.96
C ARG A 68 -11.51 -0.01 16.87
N GLY A 69 -12.83 0.08 16.77
CA GLY A 69 -13.49 0.90 15.79
C GLY A 69 -15.01 0.81 15.90
N ASN A 70 -15.70 1.28 14.86
CA ASN A 70 -17.15 1.18 14.73
C ASN A 70 -17.55 0.64 13.35
N PHE A 71 -18.67 -0.07 13.32
CA PHE A 71 -19.38 -0.46 12.12
C PHE A 71 -20.65 0.37 12.02
N LEU A 72 -20.63 1.37 11.14
CA LEU A 72 -21.80 2.21 10.86
C LEU A 72 -22.66 1.51 9.82
N VAL A 73 -23.90 1.21 10.18
CA VAL A 73 -24.90 0.65 9.27
C VAL A 73 -25.98 1.68 9.00
N GLN A 74 -26.20 1.98 7.73
CA GLN A 74 -27.25 2.87 7.26
C GLN A 74 -28.25 2.09 6.41
N ILE A 75 -29.54 2.38 6.56
CA ILE A 75 -30.58 1.78 5.73
C ILE A 75 -31.50 2.86 5.16
N LEU A 76 -31.89 2.67 3.89
CA LEU A 76 -32.97 3.39 3.22
C LEU A 76 -34.15 2.41 3.11
N TYR A 77 -35.34 2.84 3.50
CA TYR A 77 -36.50 1.95 3.53
C TYR A 77 -37.80 2.66 3.15
N LEU A 78 -38.74 1.87 2.65
CA LEU A 78 -40.13 2.26 2.52
C LEU A 78 -40.80 2.21 3.88
N SER A 79 -41.52 3.26 4.21
CA SER A 79 -42.28 3.35 5.45
C SER A 79 -43.76 3.10 5.23
N THR A 80 -44.44 2.64 6.28
CA THR A 80 -45.90 2.47 6.26
C THR A 80 -46.66 3.80 6.34
N ASP A 81 -45.97 4.94 6.50
CA ASP A 81 -46.58 6.27 6.59
C ASP A 81 -46.88 6.83 5.18
N PRO A 82 -48.16 7.09 4.83
CA PRO A 82 -48.54 7.67 3.54
C PRO A 82 -48.00 9.08 3.28
N GLU A 83 -47.57 9.82 4.32
CA GLU A 83 -46.98 11.15 4.19
C GLU A 83 -45.45 11.12 4.06
N GLN A 84 -44.80 10.04 4.51
CA GLN A 84 -43.36 9.82 4.41
C GLN A 84 -43.05 8.43 3.85
N GLN A 85 -43.33 8.22 2.56
CA GLN A 85 -43.17 6.92 1.90
C GLN A 85 -41.74 6.36 1.98
N ILE A 86 -40.72 7.23 2.02
CA ILE A 86 -39.31 6.84 2.12
C ILE A 86 -38.68 7.50 3.35
N SER A 87 -37.95 6.71 4.14
CA SER A 87 -37.20 7.18 5.30
C SER A 87 -35.87 6.43 5.40
N CYS A 88 -35.01 6.89 6.30
CA CYS A 88 -33.71 6.29 6.55
C CYS A 88 -33.42 6.20 8.04
N MET A 89 -32.45 5.36 8.41
CA MET A 89 -31.89 5.34 9.75
C MET A 89 -30.46 4.83 9.71
N GLU A 90 -29.73 5.09 10.78
CA GLU A 90 -28.36 4.64 10.96
C GLU A 90 -28.12 4.11 12.38
N HIS A 91 -27.15 3.22 12.52
CA HIS A 91 -26.75 2.66 13.79
C HIS A 91 -25.25 2.33 13.80
N ASP A 92 -24.57 2.69 14.88
CA ASP A 92 -23.16 2.36 15.11
C ASP A 92 -23.03 1.14 16.03
N PHE A 93 -22.32 0.12 15.56
CA PHE A 93 -21.91 -1.01 16.37
C PHE A 93 -20.43 -0.88 16.75
N ALA A 94 -20.11 -0.95 18.04
CA ALA A 94 -18.72 -0.93 18.47
C ALA A 94 -18.01 -2.25 18.12
N ILE A 95 -16.82 -2.16 17.53
CA ILE A 95 -15.94 -3.30 17.25
C ILE A 95 -14.76 -3.22 18.22
N GLU A 96 -14.50 -4.29 18.96
CA GLU A 96 -13.26 -4.49 19.71
C GLU A 96 -12.82 -5.94 19.60
N GLU A 97 -11.72 -6.18 18.88
CA GLU A 97 -11.27 -7.52 18.52
C GLU A 97 -9.79 -7.75 18.84
N PHE A 98 -9.47 -9.00 19.22
CA PHE A 98 -8.11 -9.47 19.41
C PHE A 98 -7.78 -10.56 18.40
N MET A 99 -6.89 -10.24 17.48
CA MET A 99 -6.51 -11.10 16.37
C MET A 99 -5.12 -11.69 16.63
N ASN A 100 -4.97 -13.01 16.49
CA ASN A 100 -3.67 -13.66 16.66
C ASN A 100 -2.77 -13.38 15.45
N VAL A 101 -1.58 -12.84 15.66
CA VAL A 101 -0.56 -12.58 14.63
C VAL A 101 0.78 -13.10 15.13
N GLU A 102 0.94 -14.42 15.12
CA GLU A 102 2.11 -15.12 15.67
C GLU A 102 3.41 -14.61 15.02
N GLY A 103 4.38 -14.19 15.84
CA GLY A 103 5.64 -13.59 15.41
C GLY A 103 5.65 -12.06 15.37
N ALA A 104 4.52 -11.40 15.65
CA ALA A 104 4.47 -9.95 15.81
C ALA A 104 5.04 -9.51 17.18
N GLU A 105 5.75 -8.39 17.17
CA GLU A 105 6.29 -7.70 18.33
C GLU A 105 5.65 -6.32 18.49
N SER A 106 5.64 -5.75 19.70
CA SER A 106 5.00 -4.47 19.98
C SER A 106 5.64 -3.26 19.24
N SER A 107 6.86 -3.42 18.72
CA SER A 107 7.53 -2.41 17.89
C SER A 107 7.23 -2.54 16.40
N ASP A 108 6.56 -3.61 15.98
CA ASP A 108 6.19 -3.80 14.58
C ASP A 108 5.11 -2.83 14.15
N ILE A 109 5.05 -2.61 12.84
CA ILE A 109 4.07 -1.73 12.21
C ILE A 109 2.98 -2.61 11.61
N ALA A 110 1.74 -2.40 12.05
CA ALA A 110 0.57 -3.05 11.48
C ALA A 110 -0.14 -2.15 10.47
N LYS A 111 -0.39 -2.71 9.29
CA LYS A 111 -1.34 -2.19 8.32
C LYS A 111 -2.56 -3.11 8.32
N VAL A 112 -3.73 -2.54 8.59
CA VAL A 112 -5.00 -3.25 8.58
C VAL A 112 -5.94 -2.54 7.63
N THR A 113 -6.55 -3.29 6.72
CA THR A 113 -7.67 -2.83 5.90
C THR A 113 -8.88 -3.71 6.21
N ALA A 114 -10.08 -3.11 6.21
CA ALA A 114 -11.32 -3.82 6.44
C ALA A 114 -12.19 -3.74 5.18
N ASP A 115 -12.73 -4.89 4.78
CA ASP A 115 -13.65 -5.06 3.67
C ASP A 115 -14.94 -5.66 4.18
N LEU A 116 -16.08 -5.05 3.84
CA LEU A 116 -17.39 -5.62 4.07
C LEU A 116 -17.67 -6.65 2.97
N GLU A 117 -17.72 -7.94 3.32
CA GLU A 117 -18.02 -9.02 2.37
C GLU A 117 -19.51 -9.20 2.16
N ASP A 118 -20.29 -9.11 3.24
CA ASP A 118 -21.74 -9.27 3.22
C ASP A 118 -22.39 -8.35 4.25
N LEU A 119 -23.54 -7.78 3.89
CA LEU A 119 -24.45 -7.09 4.79
C LEU A 119 -25.88 -7.46 4.42
N THR A 120 -26.55 -8.14 5.34
CA THR A 120 -27.93 -8.54 5.22
C THR A 120 -28.77 -7.86 6.29
N ILE A 121 -29.75 -7.06 5.87
CA ILE A 121 -30.76 -6.47 6.75
C ILE A 121 -32.05 -7.29 6.66
N SER A 122 -32.58 -7.70 7.82
CA SER A 122 -33.85 -8.41 7.92
C SER A 122 -34.84 -7.65 8.80
N ILE A 123 -36.11 -7.59 8.39
CA ILE A 123 -37.16 -6.94 9.19
C ILE A 123 -37.69 -7.97 10.18
N ILE A 124 -37.44 -7.75 11.47
CA ILE A 124 -37.98 -8.61 12.56
C ILE A 124 -39.42 -8.19 12.87
N ASN A 125 -39.64 -6.88 12.95
CA ASN A 125 -40.96 -6.23 12.97
C ASN A 125 -40.82 -4.77 12.49
N SER A 126 -41.92 -4.01 12.46
CA SER A 126 -41.93 -2.64 11.93
C SER A 126 -41.02 -1.65 12.68
N ARG A 127 -40.54 -1.99 13.88
CA ARG A 127 -39.68 -1.16 14.75
C ARG A 127 -38.32 -1.78 15.03
N LYS A 128 -37.99 -2.92 14.42
CA LYS A 128 -36.76 -3.66 14.72
C LYS A 128 -36.26 -4.42 13.49
N CYS A 129 -34.99 -4.21 13.16
CA CYS A 129 -34.31 -4.90 12.07
C CYS A 129 -33.11 -5.69 12.62
N GLY A 130 -32.90 -6.90 12.12
CA GLY A 130 -31.70 -7.69 12.38
C GLY A 130 -30.64 -7.38 11.35
N VAL A 131 -29.40 -7.21 11.82
CA VAL A 131 -28.20 -6.91 11.03
C VAL A 131 -27.28 -8.11 11.09
N ARG A 132 -27.04 -8.73 9.94
CA ARG A 132 -26.03 -9.77 9.79
C ARG A 132 -24.98 -9.27 8.83
N SER A 133 -23.73 -9.23 9.25
CA SER A 133 -22.63 -8.85 8.36
C SER A 133 -21.40 -9.72 8.54
N VAL A 134 -20.61 -9.76 7.48
CA VAL A 134 -19.31 -10.40 7.44
C VAL A 134 -18.28 -9.34 7.10
N ILE A 135 -17.35 -9.10 8.03
CA ILE A 135 -16.27 -8.14 7.86
C ILE A 135 -14.96 -8.92 7.77
N TYR A 136 -14.19 -8.65 6.72
CA TYR A 136 -12.91 -9.25 6.44
C TYR A 136 -11.79 -8.25 6.69
N PHE A 137 -10.83 -8.60 7.54
CA PHE A 137 -9.66 -7.79 7.83
C PHE A 137 -8.43 -8.40 7.18
N HIS A 138 -7.75 -7.61 6.36
CA HIS A 138 -6.42 -7.94 5.83
C HIS A 138 -5.35 -7.25 6.68
N ILE A 139 -4.49 -8.04 7.32
CA ILE A 139 -3.48 -7.59 8.28
C ILE A 139 -2.10 -7.89 7.71
N ALA A 140 -1.27 -6.85 7.55
CA ALA A 140 0.14 -6.97 7.22
C ALA A 140 0.99 -6.42 8.37
N ILE A 141 1.86 -7.27 8.93
CA ILE A 141 2.80 -6.89 9.99
C ILE A 141 4.19 -6.75 9.38
N SER A 142 4.79 -5.57 9.55
CA SER A 142 6.13 -5.28 9.06
C SER A 142 7.06 -4.85 10.18
N GLU A 143 8.27 -5.37 10.17
CA GLU A 143 9.35 -4.90 11.03
C GLU A 143 10.11 -3.78 10.33
N MET A 144 10.36 -2.68 11.05
CA MET A 144 11.29 -1.65 10.61
C MET A 144 12.63 -1.86 11.30
N LYS A 145 13.67 -2.17 10.51
CA LYS A 145 15.00 -2.46 11.05
C LYS A 145 16.08 -1.59 10.40
N PHE A 146 17.16 -1.40 11.16
CA PHE A 146 18.37 -0.78 10.65
C PHE A 146 19.36 -1.87 10.25
N VAL A 147 19.63 -1.95 8.95
CA VAL A 147 20.61 -2.87 8.40
C VAL A 147 21.99 -2.23 8.48
N GLU A 148 22.84 -2.76 9.34
CA GLU A 148 24.22 -2.31 9.45
C GLU A 148 25.07 -2.82 8.28
N CYS A 149 25.51 -1.89 7.45
CA CYS A 149 26.30 -2.19 6.27
C CYS A 149 27.75 -1.78 6.49
N THR A 150 28.69 -2.71 6.31
CA THR A 150 30.12 -2.41 6.50
C THR A 150 30.68 -1.68 5.28
N THR A 151 31.10 -0.42 5.46
CA THR A 151 31.56 0.46 4.38
C THR A 151 33.08 0.70 4.41
N GLY A 152 33.79 0.15 5.40
CA GLY A 152 35.22 0.37 5.52
C GLY A 152 35.81 -0.11 6.83
N ILE A 153 37.00 0.41 7.14
CA ILE A 153 37.78 0.13 8.34
C ILE A 153 38.47 1.43 8.79
N GLU A 154 38.63 1.59 10.10
CA GLU A 154 39.26 2.80 10.66
C GLU A 154 40.77 2.88 10.34
N LYS A 155 41.46 1.72 10.29
CA LYS A 155 42.92 1.65 10.07
C LYS A 155 43.26 0.89 8.79
N LYS A 156 43.68 1.63 7.76
CA LYS A 156 44.03 1.08 6.43
C LYS A 156 45.51 0.74 6.25
N GLU A 157 46.35 0.85 7.28
CA GLU A 157 47.80 0.61 7.16
C GLU A 157 48.12 -0.83 6.72
N ASN A 158 48.71 -0.96 5.53
CA ASN A 158 49.06 -2.21 4.87
C ASN A 158 47.86 -3.15 4.62
N VAL A 159 46.64 -2.59 4.56
CA VAL A 159 45.41 -3.32 4.31
C VAL A 159 44.85 -2.94 2.95
N GLN A 160 44.59 -3.95 2.13
CA GLN A 160 43.91 -3.85 0.86
C GLN A 160 42.43 -4.16 1.07
N CYS A 161 41.54 -3.37 0.45
CA CYS A 161 40.09 -3.50 0.59
C CYS A 161 39.44 -3.65 -0.79
N LEU A 162 38.50 -4.58 -0.92
CA LEU A 162 37.66 -4.77 -2.10
C LEU A 162 36.27 -4.27 -1.79
N TYR A 163 35.79 -3.36 -2.62
CA TYR A 163 34.48 -2.77 -2.49
C TYR A 163 33.55 -3.21 -3.62
N GLU A 164 32.27 -3.35 -3.29
CA GLU A 164 31.17 -3.52 -4.25
C GLU A 164 30.10 -2.48 -3.95
N SER A 165 29.47 -1.92 -4.99
CA SER A 165 28.47 -0.86 -4.84
C SER A 165 27.10 -1.31 -5.30
N PRO A 166 26.43 -2.24 -4.59
CA PRO A 166 25.08 -2.66 -4.95
C PRO A 166 24.10 -1.49 -4.85
N SER A 167 23.04 -1.56 -5.66
CA SER A 167 21.86 -0.73 -5.47
C SER A 167 21.13 -1.16 -4.20
N MET A 168 20.73 -0.19 -3.38
CA MET A 168 19.99 -0.41 -2.15
C MET A 168 18.82 0.58 -2.06
N THR A 169 17.73 0.12 -1.45
CA THR A 169 16.57 0.95 -1.15
C THR A 169 16.49 1.23 0.35
N GLU A 170 16.37 2.51 0.69
CA GLU A 170 16.11 2.96 2.06
C GLU A 170 14.69 3.51 2.18
N ILE A 171 14.00 3.16 3.27
CA ILE A 171 12.73 3.79 3.62
C ILE A 171 13.05 5.16 4.23
N ILE A 172 12.56 6.24 3.64
CA ILE A 172 12.70 7.63 4.14
C ILE A 172 11.45 8.09 4.89
N MET A 173 10.29 7.55 4.51
CA MET A 173 9.02 7.84 5.18
C MET A 173 8.18 6.58 5.28
N ASN A 174 7.55 6.37 6.43
CA ASN A 174 6.48 5.40 6.66
C ASN A 174 5.58 5.97 7.77
N LYS A 175 4.53 6.68 7.36
CA LYS A 175 3.61 7.36 8.29
C LYS A 175 2.17 7.23 7.82
N LYS A 176 1.24 7.27 8.77
CA LYS A 176 -0.18 7.52 8.50
C LYS A 176 -0.48 8.99 8.77
N ASP A 177 -1.32 9.58 7.95
CA ASP A 177 -1.75 10.97 8.09
C ASP A 177 -3.20 11.11 7.61
N ILE A 178 -3.84 12.24 7.89
CA ILE A 178 -5.20 12.50 7.43
C ILE A 178 -5.31 13.87 6.78
N GLN A 179 -6.06 13.94 5.68
CA GLN A 179 -6.41 15.22 5.05
C GLN A 179 -7.91 15.45 5.18
N ARG A 180 -8.29 16.62 5.70
CA ARG A 180 -9.70 17.03 5.74
C ARG A 180 -10.03 17.93 4.56
N ILE A 181 -11.16 17.67 3.92
CA ILE A 181 -11.74 18.50 2.86
C ILE A 181 -13.06 19.03 3.38
N LYS A 182 -13.23 20.36 3.30
CA LYS A 182 -14.51 21.02 3.57
C LYS A 182 -14.96 21.74 2.32
N ALA A 183 -16.18 21.49 1.89
CA ALA A 183 -16.76 22.13 0.72
C ALA A 183 -18.24 22.47 0.98
N THR A 184 -18.71 23.53 0.34
CA THR A 184 -20.12 23.89 0.33
C THR A 184 -20.59 23.90 -1.12
N VAL A 185 -21.68 23.17 -1.39
CA VAL A 185 -22.32 23.11 -2.71
C VAL A 185 -23.77 23.49 -2.59
N SER A 186 -24.31 24.17 -3.60
CA SER A 186 -25.69 24.65 -3.61
C SER A 186 -26.52 23.90 -4.64
N LEU A 187 -27.79 23.67 -4.33
CA LEU A 187 -28.76 23.16 -5.30
C LEU A 187 -28.98 24.15 -6.45
N PRO A 188 -29.08 23.68 -7.71
CA PRO A 188 -29.43 24.56 -8.83
C PRO A 188 -30.85 25.11 -8.69
N ALA A 189 -31.12 26.27 -9.31
CA ALA A 189 -32.40 27.00 -9.17
C ALA A 189 -33.67 26.19 -9.53
N GLY A 190 -33.57 25.13 -10.31
CA GLY A 190 -34.70 24.27 -10.68
C GLY A 190 -35.06 23.20 -9.65
N LYS A 191 -34.30 23.08 -8.56
CA LYS A 191 -34.53 22.10 -7.49
C LYS A 191 -35.21 22.74 -6.29
N PRO A 192 -36.15 22.07 -5.61
CA PRO A 192 -36.81 22.60 -4.42
C PRO A 192 -35.88 22.55 -3.19
N ASN A 193 -36.27 23.29 -2.14
CA ASN A 193 -35.54 23.39 -0.88
C ASN A 193 -35.46 22.04 -0.15
N ILE A 194 -34.38 21.83 0.58
CA ILE A 194 -34.09 20.57 1.28
C ILE A 194 -34.76 20.59 2.66
N ARG A 195 -35.72 19.70 2.88
CA ARG A 195 -36.25 19.42 4.22
C ARG A 195 -35.32 18.47 4.99
N GLU A 196 -34.95 17.37 4.36
CA GLU A 196 -34.16 16.30 4.96
C GLU A 196 -33.40 15.52 3.89
N ILE A 197 -32.15 15.14 4.17
CA ILE A 197 -31.38 14.19 3.36
C ILE A 197 -31.75 12.77 3.78
N LEU A 198 -32.25 11.97 2.83
CA LEU A 198 -32.68 10.59 3.05
C LEU A 198 -31.56 9.59 2.76
N TRP A 199 -30.73 9.86 1.74
CA TRP A 199 -29.58 9.04 1.40
C TRP A 199 -28.48 9.92 0.81
N ASN A 200 -27.23 9.58 1.07
CA ASN A 200 -26.12 10.23 0.41
C ASN A 200 -25.04 9.21 0.03
N SER A 201 -24.19 9.59 -0.89
CA SER A 201 -23.08 8.78 -1.38
C SER A 201 -21.91 9.68 -1.66
N THR A 202 -20.80 9.41 -0.96
CA THR A 202 -19.54 10.10 -1.19
C THR A 202 -18.57 9.11 -1.80
N GLN A 203 -18.00 9.45 -2.96
CA GLN A 203 -17.00 8.62 -3.63
C GLN A 203 -15.78 9.47 -3.98
N LEU A 204 -14.59 8.91 -3.76
CA LEU A 204 -13.32 9.52 -4.15
C LEU A 204 -12.87 8.94 -5.49
N ARG A 205 -12.55 9.81 -6.47
CA ARG A 205 -12.16 9.41 -7.82
C ARG A 205 -11.03 10.28 -8.36
N ASP A 206 -10.34 9.76 -9.38
CA ASP A 206 -9.27 10.44 -10.13
C ASP A 206 -8.17 11.08 -9.23
N VAL A 207 -7.72 10.35 -8.20
CA VAL A 207 -6.72 10.86 -7.24
C VAL A 207 -5.31 10.82 -7.82
N ASP A 208 -4.67 11.98 -7.91
CA ASP A 208 -3.25 12.17 -8.26
C ASP A 208 -2.48 12.73 -7.06
N ILE A 209 -1.26 12.22 -6.86
CA ILE A 209 -0.42 12.60 -5.73
C ILE A 209 0.97 12.88 -6.25
N ARG A 210 1.51 14.03 -5.83
CA ARG A 210 2.87 14.42 -6.17
C ARG A 210 3.65 14.76 -4.93
N MET A 211 4.82 14.14 -4.81
CA MET A 211 5.78 14.44 -3.78
C MET A 211 6.58 15.68 -4.18
N LEU A 212 6.59 16.68 -3.30
CA LEU A 212 7.36 17.91 -3.43
C LEU A 212 8.28 18.04 -2.22
N GLU A 213 9.17 19.04 -2.26
CA GLU A 213 10.05 19.32 -1.12
C GLU A 213 9.22 19.75 0.11
N ASN A 214 9.31 18.95 1.18
CA ASN A 214 8.59 19.11 2.45
C ASN A 214 7.05 19.12 2.36
N LYS A 215 6.46 18.75 1.21
CA LYS A 215 5.01 18.77 0.97
C LYS A 215 4.53 17.63 0.07
N LEU A 216 3.27 17.24 0.26
CA LEU A 216 2.52 16.40 -0.68
C LEU A 216 1.41 17.21 -1.32
N ALA A 217 1.37 17.26 -2.65
CA ALA A 217 0.26 17.83 -3.40
C ALA A 217 -0.72 16.71 -3.77
N ILE A 218 -1.95 16.79 -3.27
CA ILE A 218 -3.02 15.80 -3.50
C ILE A 218 -4.12 16.48 -4.29
N ARG A 219 -4.52 15.87 -5.40
CA ARG A 219 -5.59 16.34 -6.28
C ARG A 219 -6.54 15.20 -6.58
N GLY A 220 -7.82 15.51 -6.71
CA GLY A 220 -8.84 14.54 -7.10
C GLY A 220 -10.22 15.17 -7.10
N SER A 221 -11.23 14.33 -7.25
CA SER A 221 -12.63 14.75 -7.20
C SER A 221 -13.38 13.93 -6.16
N VAL A 222 -14.16 14.63 -5.32
CA VAL A 222 -15.17 14.00 -4.47
C VAL A 222 -16.50 14.07 -5.21
N PHE A 223 -17.11 12.92 -5.46
CA PHE A 223 -18.44 12.81 -6.03
C PHE A 223 -19.45 12.63 -4.90
N LEU A 224 -20.31 13.63 -4.72
CA LEU A 224 -21.36 13.63 -3.71
C LEU A 224 -22.71 13.48 -4.41
N PHE A 225 -23.42 12.39 -4.15
CA PHE A 225 -24.83 12.22 -4.50
C PHE A 225 -25.69 12.37 -3.26
N VAL A 226 -26.83 13.04 -3.39
CA VAL A 226 -27.81 13.22 -2.31
C VAL A 226 -29.22 12.94 -2.85
N LEU A 227 -29.95 12.09 -2.12
CA LEU A 227 -31.39 11.88 -2.22
C LEU A 227 -32.06 12.56 -1.01
N TYR A 228 -33.06 13.39 -1.25
CA TYR A 228 -33.64 14.25 -0.22
C TYR A 228 -35.14 14.47 -0.39
N GLN A 229 -35.80 14.85 0.71
CA GLN A 229 -37.20 15.28 0.73
C GLN A 229 -37.28 16.81 0.59
N ALA A 230 -38.20 17.30 -0.25
CA ALA A 230 -38.46 18.72 -0.43
C ALA A 230 -39.24 19.35 0.75
N GLU A 231 -39.05 20.65 1.01
CA GLU A 231 -39.84 21.39 2.03
C GLU A 231 -41.30 21.59 1.62
N GLU A 232 -41.55 21.91 0.34
CA GLU A 232 -42.88 22.25 -0.15
C GLU A 232 -43.54 21.06 -0.89
N GLY A 233 -44.76 20.73 -0.47
CA GLY A 233 -45.66 19.82 -1.19
C GLY A 233 -45.50 18.33 -0.92
N LYS A 234 -46.34 17.52 -1.59
CA LYS A 234 -46.19 16.06 -1.71
C LYS A 234 -45.33 15.72 -2.91
N GLU A 235 -44.26 16.47 -3.13
CA GLU A 235 -43.36 16.21 -4.23
C GLU A 235 -42.67 14.86 -4.03
N PRO A 236 -42.45 14.08 -5.11
CA PRO A 236 -41.63 12.89 -5.00
C PRO A 236 -40.22 13.29 -4.53
N VAL A 237 -39.57 12.37 -3.84
CA VAL A 237 -38.15 12.43 -3.48
C VAL A 237 -37.30 12.99 -4.60
N GLN A 238 -36.44 13.94 -4.24
CA GLN A 238 -35.55 14.65 -5.15
C GLN A 238 -34.13 14.14 -4.98
N TYR A 239 -33.32 14.30 -6.01
CA TYR A 239 -31.91 13.94 -5.94
C TYR A 239 -31.06 14.90 -6.76
N TYR A 240 -29.78 14.98 -6.41
CA TYR A 240 -28.77 15.70 -7.18
C TYR A 240 -27.37 15.17 -6.85
N ASP A 241 -26.46 15.24 -7.82
CA ASP A 241 -25.06 14.88 -7.65
C ASP A 241 -24.11 16.02 -8.05
N TRP A 242 -23.02 16.14 -7.31
CA TRP A 242 -21.95 17.09 -7.56
C TRP A 242 -20.63 16.36 -7.77
N GLU A 243 -19.83 16.88 -8.69
CA GLU A 243 -18.39 16.63 -8.75
C GLU A 243 -17.67 17.81 -8.10
N ILE A 244 -16.97 17.56 -7.00
CA ILE A 244 -16.27 18.57 -6.20
C ILE A 244 -14.77 18.33 -6.34
N PRO A 245 -14.10 19.00 -7.29
CA PRO A 245 -12.66 18.89 -7.45
C PRO A 245 -11.95 19.56 -6.27
N PHE A 246 -10.88 18.95 -5.78
CA PHE A 246 -10.05 19.50 -4.72
C PHE A 246 -8.56 19.50 -5.10
N THR A 247 -7.81 20.39 -4.47
CA THR A 247 -6.35 20.45 -4.57
C THR A 247 -5.83 20.94 -3.23
N ASN A 248 -5.15 20.05 -2.52
CA ASN A 248 -4.67 20.30 -1.17
C ASN A 248 -3.16 20.08 -1.12
N GLU A 249 -2.49 20.86 -0.29
CA GLU A 249 -1.09 20.64 0.08
C GLU A 249 -1.05 20.18 1.54
N LEU A 250 -0.40 19.05 1.78
CA LEU A 250 -0.14 18.52 3.12
C LEU A 250 1.33 18.73 3.45
N GLU A 251 1.62 19.29 4.62
CA GLU A 251 3.00 19.40 5.11
C GLU A 251 3.57 18.01 5.40
N CYS A 252 4.76 17.76 4.88
CA CYS A 252 5.39 16.46 4.97
C CYS A 252 6.91 16.63 4.99
N ALA A 253 7.50 16.91 6.15
CA ALA A 253 8.92 17.27 6.29
C ALA A 253 9.89 16.24 5.69
N ASP A 254 9.52 14.96 5.64
CA ASP A 254 10.37 13.90 5.09
C ASP A 254 10.21 13.69 3.56
N SER A 255 9.40 14.52 2.89
CA SER A 255 9.13 14.37 1.46
C SER A 255 10.09 15.17 0.57
N GLN A 256 10.54 14.55 -0.53
CA GLN A 256 11.42 15.17 -1.52
C GLN A 256 11.03 14.69 -2.93
N GLU A 257 11.31 15.49 -3.96
CA GLU A 257 10.90 15.19 -5.34
C GLU A 257 11.56 13.93 -5.93
N ASN A 258 12.74 13.56 -5.44
CA ASN A 258 13.51 12.41 -5.93
C ASN A 258 13.19 11.09 -5.20
N LEU A 259 12.26 11.10 -4.25
CA LEU A 259 11.81 9.89 -3.57
C LEU A 259 10.75 9.18 -4.40
N ILE A 260 10.75 7.85 -4.29
CA ILE A 260 9.74 6.99 -4.89
C ILE A 260 8.62 6.83 -3.87
N GLY A 261 7.45 7.40 -4.15
CA GLY A 261 6.29 7.37 -3.25
C GLY A 261 5.38 6.16 -3.51
N ASN A 262 5.11 5.35 -2.49
CA ASN A 262 3.98 4.42 -2.47
C ASN A 262 2.93 4.98 -1.50
N ILE A 263 1.97 5.72 -2.05
CA ILE A 263 0.99 6.47 -1.27
C ILE A 263 -0.41 5.90 -1.53
N ALA A 264 -1.12 5.56 -0.45
CA ALA A 264 -2.55 5.29 -0.47
C ALA A 264 -3.35 6.50 -0.02
N VAL A 265 -4.47 6.75 -0.70
CA VAL A 265 -5.50 7.68 -0.28
C VAL A 265 -6.80 6.90 -0.28
N LEU A 266 -7.42 6.79 0.89
CA LEU A 266 -8.70 6.14 1.07
C LEU A 266 -9.71 7.19 1.55
N LEU A 267 -10.95 7.03 1.11
CA LEU A 267 -12.05 7.80 1.66
C LEU A 267 -12.35 7.24 3.06
N GLY A 268 -12.14 8.05 4.09
CA GLY A 268 -12.52 7.73 5.47
C GLY A 268 -13.89 8.32 5.79
N ASN A 269 -14.06 8.80 7.02
CA ASN A 269 -15.31 9.42 7.48
C ASN A 269 -15.74 10.60 6.60
N HIS A 270 -17.03 10.68 6.32
CA HIS A 270 -17.64 11.82 5.64
C HIS A 270 -18.95 12.22 6.32
N GLN A 271 -19.25 13.51 6.30
CA GLN A 271 -20.47 14.08 6.88
C GLN A 271 -21.05 15.11 5.92
N VAL A 272 -22.38 15.12 5.81
CA VAL A 272 -23.13 16.03 4.96
C VAL A 272 -24.16 16.77 5.83
N THR A 273 -24.15 18.09 5.80
CA THR A 273 -25.02 18.94 6.62
C THR A 273 -25.75 19.97 5.77
N ILE A 274 -27.05 20.13 5.97
CA ILE A 274 -27.87 21.15 5.29
C ILE A 274 -27.60 22.53 5.92
N LYS A 275 -27.41 23.54 5.08
CA LYS A 275 -27.22 24.94 5.46
C LYS A 275 -28.19 25.85 4.70
N PRO A 276 -28.58 26.98 5.29
CA PRO A 276 -29.28 28.03 4.56
C PRO A 276 -28.35 28.67 3.52
N ASP A 277 -28.88 29.00 2.36
CA ASP A 277 -28.21 29.77 1.33
C ASP A 277 -28.25 31.28 1.64
N ILE A 278 -27.87 32.12 0.66
CA ILE A 278 -27.82 33.58 0.80
C ILE A 278 -29.21 34.18 1.10
N ASP A 279 -30.28 33.55 0.62
CA ASP A 279 -31.67 33.98 0.83
C ASP A 279 -32.28 33.38 2.10
N GLY A 280 -31.54 32.51 2.80
CA GLY A 280 -31.96 31.86 4.04
C GLY A 280 -32.69 30.54 3.83
N GLU A 281 -32.75 30.04 2.59
CA GLU A 281 -33.43 28.80 2.22
C GLU A 281 -32.50 27.59 2.38
N PRO A 282 -32.96 26.43 2.87
CA PRO A 282 -32.09 25.27 3.10
C PRO A 282 -31.71 24.59 1.77
N ARG A 283 -30.74 25.18 1.07
CA ARG A 283 -30.33 24.79 -0.29
C ARG A 283 -28.83 24.52 -0.43
N ASP A 284 -28.06 24.94 0.57
CA ASP A 284 -26.63 24.70 0.65
C ASP A 284 -26.36 23.39 1.41
N ILE A 285 -25.37 22.65 0.96
CA ILE A 285 -24.90 21.42 1.57
C ILE A 285 -23.43 21.60 1.89
N GLU A 286 -23.12 21.58 3.18
CA GLU A 286 -21.76 21.54 3.71
C GLU A 286 -21.32 20.09 3.84
N MET A 287 -20.21 19.75 3.20
CA MET A 287 -19.61 18.43 3.23
C MET A 287 -18.25 18.51 3.93
N GLU A 288 -18.04 17.63 4.90
CA GLU A 288 -16.74 17.39 5.52
C GLU A 288 -16.30 15.96 5.21
N VAL A 289 -15.15 15.80 4.55
CA VAL A 289 -14.57 14.50 4.18
C VAL A 289 -13.20 14.35 4.81
N VAL A 290 -12.94 13.20 5.40
CA VAL A 290 -11.62 12.77 5.85
C VAL A 290 -11.05 11.82 4.81
N LEU A 291 -9.84 12.12 4.35
CA LEU A 291 -9.04 11.23 3.52
C LEU A 291 -7.94 10.62 4.39
N ASP A 292 -7.90 9.30 4.46
CA ASP A 292 -6.87 8.56 5.16
C ASP A 292 -5.68 8.30 4.25
N LEU A 293 -4.50 8.70 4.70
CA LEU A 293 -3.26 8.64 3.94
C LEU A 293 -2.32 7.61 4.54
N ASP A 294 -1.89 6.63 3.74
CA ASP A 294 -0.80 5.71 4.08
C ASP A 294 0.41 6.05 3.22
N LEU A 295 1.42 6.66 3.85
CA LEU A 295 2.53 7.34 3.18
C LEU A 295 3.82 6.54 3.37
N LYS A 296 4.27 5.87 2.30
CA LYS A 296 5.61 5.29 2.23
C LYS A 296 6.44 5.99 1.16
N ALA A 297 7.70 6.31 1.47
CA ALA A 297 8.64 6.87 0.51
C ALA A 297 9.99 6.18 0.59
N TYR A 298 10.58 5.93 -0.57
CA TYR A 298 11.80 5.18 -0.75
C TYR A 298 12.87 6.02 -1.44
N HIS A 299 14.12 5.83 -1.02
CA HIS A 299 15.29 6.38 -1.69
C HIS A 299 16.16 5.26 -2.22
N GLU A 300 16.41 5.27 -3.54
CA GLU A 300 17.34 4.35 -4.18
C GLU A 300 18.72 4.99 -4.33
N PHE A 301 19.75 4.25 -3.91
CA PHE A 301 21.14 4.71 -4.00
C PHE A 301 22.10 3.53 -4.16
N LYS A 302 23.34 3.81 -4.56
CA LYS A 302 24.43 2.82 -4.56
C LYS A 302 25.29 3.01 -3.33
N MET A 303 25.55 1.94 -2.59
CA MET A 303 26.37 2.00 -1.37
C MET A 303 27.67 1.21 -1.52
N PRO A 304 28.85 1.82 -1.34
CA PRO A 304 30.12 1.08 -1.38
C PRO A 304 30.27 0.22 -0.11
N LEU A 305 30.14 -1.09 -0.27
CA LEU A 305 30.25 -2.10 0.78
C LEU A 305 31.61 -2.79 0.72
N LEU A 306 32.22 -2.97 1.88
CA LEU A 306 33.47 -3.72 2.03
C LEU A 306 33.18 -5.22 1.90
N LYS A 307 33.48 -5.77 0.72
CA LYS A 307 33.22 -7.16 0.36
C LYS A 307 34.31 -8.11 0.86
N ASP A 308 35.56 -7.68 0.75
CA ASP A 308 36.72 -8.47 1.15
C ASP A 308 37.88 -7.56 1.52
N MET A 309 38.85 -8.11 2.24
CA MET A 309 40.08 -7.42 2.58
C MET A 309 41.22 -8.40 2.90
N TYR A 310 42.45 -7.93 2.73
CA TYR A 310 43.65 -8.64 3.19
C TYR A 310 44.72 -7.65 3.60
N ALA A 311 45.68 -8.12 4.40
CA ALA A 311 46.87 -7.37 4.73
C ALA A 311 48.09 -8.10 4.24
N ASN A 312 49.13 -7.35 3.87
CA ASN A 312 50.36 -7.98 3.41
C ASN A 312 51.29 -8.34 4.59
N ASN A 313 51.20 -7.63 5.70
CA ASN A 313 52.11 -7.78 6.84
C ASN A 313 51.57 -8.65 7.98
N ARG A 314 50.32 -9.12 7.89
CA ARG A 314 49.65 -9.98 8.87
C ARG A 314 48.48 -10.73 8.21
N LYS A 315 47.98 -11.77 8.86
CA LYS A 315 46.77 -12.47 8.42
C LYS A 315 45.54 -11.76 8.96
N LEU A 316 44.52 -11.65 8.13
CA LEU A 316 43.20 -11.19 8.54
C LEU A 316 42.23 -12.36 8.46
N LYS A 317 41.54 -12.63 9.56
CA LYS A 317 40.45 -13.60 9.60
C LYS A 317 39.14 -12.83 9.73
N LEU A 318 38.36 -12.86 8.65
CA LEU A 318 37.09 -12.15 8.54
C LEU A 318 35.98 -13.02 9.14
N LYS A 319 35.21 -12.45 10.06
CA LYS A 319 33.91 -13.02 10.48
C LYS A 319 32.82 -12.28 9.73
N THR A 320 31.96 -13.02 9.05
CA THR A 320 30.86 -12.46 8.28
C THR A 320 29.51 -12.97 8.79
N SER A 321 28.48 -12.13 8.69
CA SER A 321 27.09 -12.50 8.93
C SER A 321 26.19 -12.09 7.77
N PRO A 322 25.06 -12.79 7.54
CA PRO A 322 24.11 -12.39 6.53
C PRO A 322 23.30 -11.18 7.00
N ILE A 323 23.18 -10.18 6.15
CA ILE A 323 22.20 -9.11 6.24
C ILE A 323 21.10 -9.35 5.19
N GLN A 324 19.88 -8.96 5.54
CA GLN A 324 18.72 -9.06 4.66
C GLN A 324 18.02 -7.71 4.56
N PHE A 325 17.66 -7.32 3.34
CA PHE A 325 16.93 -6.08 3.03
C PHE A 325 16.11 -6.27 1.75
N GLU A 326 15.11 -5.43 1.53
CA GLU A 326 14.35 -5.40 0.28
C GLU A 326 14.79 -4.23 -0.60
N ASN A 327 14.91 -4.47 -1.91
CA ASN A 327 15.07 -3.42 -2.92
C ASN A 327 13.75 -3.19 -3.64
N LEU A 328 13.36 -1.93 -3.79
CA LEU A 328 12.31 -1.55 -4.74
C LEU A 328 12.84 -1.79 -6.16
N ILE A 329 12.05 -2.50 -6.97
CA ILE A 329 12.43 -2.86 -8.33
C ILE A 329 11.61 -2.12 -9.39
N PHE A 330 10.33 -1.83 -9.10
CA PHE A 330 9.48 -1.04 -9.98
C PHE A 330 8.25 -0.49 -9.25
N GLN A 331 7.62 0.51 -9.87
CA GLN A 331 6.24 0.93 -9.60
C GLN A 331 5.47 1.05 -10.91
N ASN A 332 4.23 0.58 -10.92
CA ASN A 332 3.34 0.70 -12.09
C ASN A 332 1.92 1.05 -11.64
N ASN A 333 1.30 1.99 -12.36
CA ASN A 333 -0.10 2.38 -12.18
C ASN A 333 -0.83 2.11 -13.50
N ALA A 334 -1.50 0.95 -13.57
CA ALA A 334 -2.26 0.54 -14.74
C ALA A 334 -3.74 0.92 -14.58
N LYS A 335 -4.44 1.06 -15.70
CA LYS A 335 -5.90 1.28 -15.71
C LYS A 335 -6.55 0.34 -16.72
N THR A 336 -7.65 -0.29 -16.32
CA THR A 336 -8.48 -1.12 -17.21
C THR A 336 -9.90 -0.60 -17.26
N LYS A 337 -10.52 -0.65 -18.44
CA LYS A 337 -11.91 -0.24 -18.65
C LYS A 337 -12.78 -1.47 -18.71
N VAL A 338 -13.87 -1.45 -17.96
CA VAL A 338 -14.84 -2.54 -17.92
C VAL A 338 -16.21 -2.00 -18.27
N SER A 339 -16.96 -2.73 -19.08
CA SER A 339 -18.36 -2.43 -19.38
C SER A 339 -19.17 -3.70 -19.26
N GLN A 340 -20.22 -3.66 -18.44
CA GLN A 340 -21.09 -4.79 -18.18
C GLN A 340 -22.55 -4.36 -18.38
N ARG A 341 -23.30 -5.14 -19.14
CA ARG A 341 -24.76 -5.03 -19.19
C ARG A 341 -25.36 -6.02 -18.22
N VAL A 342 -26.35 -5.55 -17.47
CA VAL A 342 -27.12 -6.38 -16.55
C VAL A 342 -28.59 -6.04 -16.65
N GLU A 343 -29.44 -7.04 -16.44
CA GLU A 343 -30.87 -6.82 -16.29
C GLU A 343 -31.12 -6.11 -14.95
N ALA A 344 -32.01 -5.12 -14.91
CA ALA A 344 -32.34 -4.33 -13.73
C ALA A 344 -33.13 -5.13 -12.69
N ALA A 345 -34.01 -6.03 -13.12
CA ALA A 345 -34.86 -6.82 -12.24
C ALA A 345 -34.73 -8.32 -12.52
N THR A 346 -34.48 -9.12 -11.48
CA THR A 346 -34.67 -10.58 -11.50
C THR A 346 -36.05 -10.89 -10.91
N GLY A 347 -37.12 -10.75 -11.71
CA GLY A 347 -38.49 -10.96 -11.22
C GLY A 347 -39.52 -9.99 -11.80
N GLU A 348 -40.46 -9.53 -10.96
CA GLU A 348 -41.58 -8.67 -11.37
C GLU A 348 -41.12 -7.47 -12.20
N ILE A 349 -41.74 -7.35 -13.37
CA ILE A 349 -41.32 -6.51 -14.49
C ILE A 349 -41.71 -5.06 -14.22
N HIS A 350 -40.97 -4.39 -13.34
CA HIS A 350 -41.04 -2.94 -13.27
C HIS A 350 -40.05 -2.34 -14.26
N LYS A 351 -40.52 -1.41 -15.09
CA LYS A 351 -39.66 -0.75 -16.07
C LYS A 351 -38.62 0.08 -15.32
N LEU A 352 -37.35 -0.14 -15.61
CA LEU A 352 -36.27 0.77 -15.28
C LEU A 352 -36.53 2.09 -16.01
N LEU A 353 -36.75 3.17 -15.26
CA LEU A 353 -37.01 4.49 -15.82
C LEU A 353 -35.73 5.32 -15.85
N GLN A 354 -34.95 5.30 -14.78
CA GLN A 354 -33.79 6.18 -14.62
C GLN A 354 -32.79 5.66 -13.58
N VAL A 355 -31.50 5.75 -13.88
CA VAL A 355 -30.43 5.54 -12.87
C VAL A 355 -30.24 6.83 -12.07
N LEU A 356 -30.21 6.70 -10.73
CA LEU A 356 -29.99 7.80 -9.80
C LEU A 356 -28.53 7.93 -9.41
N ASN A 357 -27.91 6.82 -9.01
CA ASN A 357 -26.52 6.76 -8.58
C ASN A 357 -25.92 5.40 -8.91
N VAL A 358 -24.61 5.39 -9.19
CA VAL A 358 -23.80 4.18 -9.16
C VAL A 358 -22.62 4.40 -8.22
N GLU A 359 -22.57 3.56 -7.21
CA GLU A 359 -21.48 3.45 -6.24
C GLU A 359 -20.66 2.23 -6.57
N GLY A 360 -19.36 2.26 -6.27
CA GLY A 360 -18.59 1.04 -6.32
C GLY A 360 -17.23 1.12 -5.65
N ASN A 361 -16.65 -0.06 -5.49
CA ASN A 361 -15.29 -0.26 -5.00
C ASN A 361 -14.60 -1.35 -5.81
N VAL A 362 -13.29 -1.24 -5.94
CA VAL A 362 -12.45 -2.22 -6.64
C VAL A 362 -11.72 -3.06 -5.60
N ARG A 363 -11.81 -4.39 -5.70
CA ARG A 363 -11.00 -5.34 -4.93
C ARG A 363 -10.13 -6.16 -5.87
N ILE A 364 -8.93 -6.47 -5.41
CA ILE A 364 -8.01 -7.38 -6.09
C ILE A 364 -8.14 -8.72 -5.38
N GLU A 365 -8.57 -9.74 -6.11
CA GLU A 365 -8.83 -11.07 -5.55
C GLU A 365 -7.58 -11.93 -5.55
N ASP A 366 -6.86 -11.92 -6.67
CA ASP A 366 -5.64 -12.72 -6.83
C ASP A 366 -4.68 -12.06 -7.81
N PHE A 367 -3.41 -12.43 -7.70
CA PHE A 367 -2.41 -12.12 -8.70
C PHE A 367 -1.33 -13.19 -8.76
N HIS A 368 -0.75 -13.37 -9.94
CA HIS A 368 0.39 -14.25 -10.11
C HIS A 368 1.40 -13.68 -11.12
N PHE A 369 2.66 -14.04 -10.90
CA PHE A 369 3.75 -13.65 -11.79
C PHE A 369 3.68 -14.45 -13.10
N ALA A 370 3.68 -13.73 -14.21
CA ALA A 370 3.72 -14.27 -15.57
C ALA A 370 4.97 -13.77 -16.31
N LYS A 371 5.35 -14.43 -17.41
CA LYS A 371 6.55 -14.06 -18.19
C LYS A 371 6.54 -12.62 -18.72
N GLN A 372 5.36 -12.02 -18.86
CA GLN A 372 5.17 -10.70 -19.46
C GLN A 372 4.69 -9.64 -18.44
N GLY A 373 4.58 -10.00 -17.16
CA GLY A 373 4.11 -9.09 -16.13
C GLY A 373 3.41 -9.78 -14.97
N ILE A 374 2.54 -9.06 -14.27
CA ILE A 374 1.69 -9.60 -13.21
C ILE A 374 0.28 -9.74 -13.75
N ALA A 375 -0.23 -10.96 -13.82
CA ALA A 375 -1.62 -11.21 -14.13
C ALA A 375 -2.43 -10.95 -12.85
N THR A 376 -3.39 -10.04 -12.93
CA THR A 376 -4.21 -9.57 -11.81
C THR A 376 -5.67 -9.84 -12.10
N GLU A 377 -6.35 -10.43 -11.13
CA GLU A 377 -7.78 -10.68 -11.14
C GLU A 377 -8.43 -9.81 -10.06
N GLY A 378 -9.54 -9.18 -10.39
CA GLY A 378 -10.25 -8.33 -9.45
C GLY A 378 -11.73 -8.22 -9.74
N LEU A 379 -12.45 -7.69 -8.76
CA LEU A 379 -13.89 -7.48 -8.79
C LEU A 379 -14.20 -6.01 -8.57
N ILE A 380 -15.13 -5.48 -9.36
CA ILE A 380 -15.77 -4.19 -9.08
C ILE A 380 -17.14 -4.50 -8.49
N PHE A 381 -17.30 -4.20 -7.21
CA PHE A 381 -18.59 -4.27 -6.53
C PHE A 381 -19.30 -2.96 -6.78
N CYS A 382 -20.50 -3.02 -7.34
CA CYS A 382 -21.28 -1.86 -7.71
C CYS A 382 -22.65 -1.93 -7.03
N ASN A 383 -23.11 -0.80 -6.52
CA ASN A 383 -24.49 -0.61 -6.12
C ASN A 383 -25.14 0.44 -7.03
N VAL A 384 -26.26 0.07 -7.67
CA VAL A 384 -27.01 0.93 -8.57
C VAL A 384 -28.34 1.29 -7.92
N LEU A 385 -28.53 2.56 -7.60
CA LEU A 385 -29.82 3.10 -7.17
C LEU A 385 -30.58 3.62 -8.40
N TYR A 386 -31.85 3.26 -8.56
CA TYR A 386 -32.64 3.60 -9.73
C TYR A 386 -34.13 3.81 -9.43
N ILE A 387 -34.81 4.50 -10.37
CA ILE A 387 -36.26 4.67 -10.36
C ILE A 387 -36.91 3.55 -11.18
N ALA A 388 -37.85 2.85 -10.56
CA ALA A 388 -38.71 1.86 -11.18
C ALA A 388 -40.07 2.47 -11.57
N GLY A 389 -40.72 1.93 -12.60
CA GLY A 389 -42.06 2.34 -13.04
C GLY A 389 -43.20 1.85 -12.14
N ASP A 390 -42.91 1.56 -10.88
CA ASP A 390 -43.90 1.22 -9.86
C ASP A 390 -44.09 2.41 -8.91
N ASP A 391 -45.29 3.00 -8.93
CA ASP A 391 -45.61 4.14 -8.06
C ASP A 391 -45.63 3.76 -6.56
N THR A 392 -45.74 2.47 -6.23
CA THR A 392 -45.71 1.99 -4.84
C THR A 392 -44.29 1.79 -4.30
N VAL A 393 -43.34 1.42 -5.17
CA VAL A 393 -41.92 1.25 -4.84
C VAL A 393 -41.06 1.97 -5.89
N PRO A 394 -41.07 3.32 -5.89
CA PRO A 394 -40.48 4.10 -6.97
C PRO A 394 -38.96 4.04 -6.98
N ILE A 395 -38.31 3.87 -5.83
CA ILE A 395 -36.86 3.71 -5.73
C ILE A 395 -36.53 2.25 -5.41
N GLN A 396 -35.59 1.70 -6.17
CA GLN A 396 -35.02 0.39 -5.92
C GLN A 396 -33.51 0.46 -6.10
N SER A 397 -32.82 -0.56 -5.59
CA SER A 397 -31.40 -0.73 -5.82
C SER A 397 -31.06 -2.11 -6.34
N LYS A 398 -29.83 -2.22 -6.86
CA LYS A 398 -29.28 -3.47 -7.35
C LYS A 398 -27.78 -3.52 -7.15
N GLU A 399 -27.35 -4.58 -6.49
CA GLU A 399 -25.94 -4.96 -6.41
C GLU A 399 -25.51 -5.70 -7.69
N VAL A 400 -24.33 -5.36 -8.17
CA VAL A 400 -23.71 -5.94 -9.37
C VAL A 400 -22.23 -6.14 -9.10
N VAL A 401 -21.73 -7.33 -9.40
CA VAL A 401 -20.30 -7.64 -9.32
C VAL A 401 -19.76 -7.80 -10.73
N ILE A 402 -18.76 -6.99 -11.10
CA ILE A 402 -18.14 -7.00 -12.42
C ILE A 402 -16.70 -7.51 -12.29
N PRO A 403 -16.40 -8.76 -12.72
CA PRO A 403 -15.04 -9.25 -12.72
C PRO A 403 -14.21 -8.58 -13.82
N PHE A 404 -12.93 -8.40 -13.57
CA PHE A 404 -11.95 -7.99 -14.56
C PHE A 404 -10.64 -8.75 -14.41
N GLU A 405 -9.96 -8.93 -15.53
CA GLU A 405 -8.62 -9.45 -15.60
C GLU A 405 -7.74 -8.41 -16.29
N TYR A 406 -6.51 -8.25 -15.80
CA TYR A 406 -5.55 -7.34 -16.41
C TYR A 406 -4.13 -7.83 -16.22
N LEU A 407 -3.31 -7.70 -17.27
CA LEU A 407 -1.88 -7.99 -17.21
C LEU A 407 -1.11 -6.67 -16.99
N VAL A 408 -0.59 -6.46 -15.79
CA VAL A 408 0.30 -5.34 -15.48
C VAL A 408 1.68 -5.63 -16.07
N GLU A 409 2.01 -4.99 -17.18
CA GLU A 409 3.32 -5.12 -17.82
C GLU A 409 4.41 -4.55 -16.92
N ILE A 410 5.38 -5.39 -16.53
CA ILE A 410 6.52 -5.00 -15.69
C ILE A 410 7.81 -5.63 -16.22
N PRO A 411 8.99 -5.13 -15.80
CA PRO A 411 10.27 -5.78 -16.08
C PRO A 411 10.31 -7.23 -15.56
N GLU A 412 11.32 -8.00 -15.99
CA GLU A 412 11.52 -9.37 -15.50
C GLU A 412 11.59 -9.41 -13.97
N VAL A 413 10.71 -10.22 -13.37
CA VAL A 413 10.62 -10.50 -11.93
C VAL A 413 10.98 -11.94 -11.63
N MET A 414 11.59 -12.16 -10.48
CA MET A 414 11.93 -13.48 -9.96
C MET A 414 10.77 -14.04 -9.15
N GLU A 415 10.69 -15.37 -9.02
CA GLU A 415 9.68 -16.03 -8.17
C GLU A 415 9.80 -15.64 -6.69
N SER A 416 10.98 -15.18 -6.26
CA SER A 416 11.23 -14.69 -4.90
C SER A 416 10.80 -13.25 -4.66
N ASP A 417 10.42 -12.51 -5.70
CA ASP A 417 10.03 -11.11 -5.58
C ASP A 417 8.64 -11.01 -4.95
N ARG A 418 8.44 -9.93 -4.20
CA ARG A 418 7.17 -9.58 -3.55
C ARG A 418 6.53 -8.41 -4.29
N CYS A 419 5.21 -8.35 -4.31
CA CYS A 419 4.48 -7.20 -4.81
C CYS A 419 3.45 -6.74 -3.80
N GLU A 420 3.30 -5.42 -3.68
CA GLU A 420 2.16 -4.78 -3.04
C GLU A 420 1.22 -4.30 -4.15
N ILE A 421 -0.01 -4.81 -4.18
CA ILE A 421 -1.02 -4.46 -5.19
C ILE A 421 -2.23 -3.82 -4.51
N ARG A 422 -2.76 -2.75 -5.11
CA ARG A 422 -4.00 -2.11 -4.70
C ARG A 422 -4.89 -1.81 -5.89
N GLY A 423 -6.16 -2.18 -5.77
CA GLY A 423 -7.22 -1.73 -6.66
C GLY A 423 -7.83 -0.42 -6.18
N VAL A 424 -8.13 0.50 -7.10
CA VAL A 424 -8.88 1.72 -6.81
C VAL A 424 -9.88 1.99 -7.91
N LEU A 425 -11.02 2.57 -7.55
CA LEU A 425 -12.00 3.00 -8.52
C LEU A 425 -11.60 4.36 -9.09
N GLU A 426 -11.32 4.41 -10.38
CA GLU A 426 -10.97 5.65 -11.06
C GLU A 426 -12.23 6.36 -11.55
N GLN A 427 -13.14 5.62 -12.17
CA GLN A 427 -14.40 6.14 -12.71
C GLN A 427 -15.50 5.07 -12.66
N ILE A 428 -16.74 5.49 -12.50
CA ILE A 428 -17.92 4.63 -12.64
C ILE A 428 -19.14 5.43 -13.11
N GLY A 429 -20.00 4.79 -13.90
CA GLY A 429 -21.29 5.35 -14.29
C GLY A 429 -22.24 4.26 -14.78
N GLY A 430 -23.53 4.52 -14.68
CA GLY A 430 -24.60 3.63 -15.13
C GLY A 430 -25.57 4.33 -16.06
N TYR A 431 -26.02 3.61 -17.09
CA TYR A 431 -26.94 4.14 -18.09
C TYR A 431 -28.06 3.15 -18.35
N VAL A 432 -29.28 3.66 -18.52
CA VAL A 432 -30.42 2.87 -18.99
C VAL A 432 -30.21 2.58 -20.48
N VAL A 433 -30.15 1.30 -20.85
CA VAL A 433 -30.03 0.87 -22.25
C VAL A 433 -31.42 0.70 -22.86
N ASP A 434 -32.31 0.02 -22.14
CA ASP A 434 -33.72 -0.11 -22.45
C ASP A 434 -34.56 -0.20 -21.16
N SER A 435 -35.85 -0.55 -21.26
CA SER A 435 -36.72 -0.56 -20.08
C SER A 435 -36.34 -1.58 -19.00
N ASN A 436 -35.43 -2.52 -19.27
CA ASN A 436 -35.05 -3.58 -18.34
C ASN A 436 -33.53 -3.78 -18.24
N GLU A 437 -32.71 -3.22 -19.12
CA GLU A 437 -31.25 -3.33 -19.08
C GLU A 437 -30.58 -2.02 -18.63
N LEU A 438 -29.56 -2.18 -17.78
CA LEU A 438 -28.61 -1.14 -17.43
C LEU A 438 -27.19 -1.53 -17.88
N GLU A 439 -26.44 -0.55 -18.38
CA GLU A 439 -25.02 -0.68 -18.70
C GLU A 439 -24.20 0.08 -17.66
N ILE A 440 -23.33 -0.65 -16.94
CA ILE A 440 -22.35 -0.07 -16.02
C ILE A 440 -21.01 0.02 -16.75
N ARG A 441 -20.40 1.20 -16.73
CA ARG A 441 -19.04 1.44 -17.22
C ARG A 441 -18.18 1.89 -16.07
N ALA A 442 -17.06 1.22 -15.88
CA ALA A 442 -16.11 1.53 -14.82
C ALA A 442 -14.67 1.52 -15.34
N VAL A 443 -13.80 2.23 -14.63
CA VAL A 443 -12.36 2.21 -14.83
C VAL A 443 -11.74 1.80 -13.50
N ALA A 444 -11.08 0.65 -13.48
CA ALA A 444 -10.31 0.17 -12.33
C ALA A 444 -8.84 0.57 -12.50
N GLY A 445 -8.29 1.22 -11.50
CA GLY A 445 -6.85 1.49 -11.35
C GLY A 445 -6.19 0.37 -10.56
N ILE A 446 -5.03 -0.08 -11.02
CA ILE A 446 -4.21 -1.14 -10.40
C ILE A 446 -2.84 -0.55 -10.11
N TYR A 447 -2.55 -0.35 -8.84
CA TYR A 447 -1.29 0.22 -8.35
C TYR A 447 -0.43 -0.93 -7.83
N VAL A 448 0.77 -1.10 -8.41
CA VAL A 448 1.70 -2.17 -8.07
C VAL A 448 3.05 -1.59 -7.68
N THR A 449 3.60 -2.02 -6.54
CA THR A 449 4.99 -1.79 -6.16
C THR A 449 5.70 -3.12 -5.95
N GLY A 450 6.78 -3.36 -6.69
CA GLY A 450 7.57 -4.58 -6.60
C GLY A 450 8.79 -4.42 -5.70
N PHE A 451 9.09 -5.46 -4.93
CA PHE A 451 10.24 -5.55 -4.04
C PHE A 451 10.99 -6.86 -4.26
N SER A 452 12.32 -6.81 -4.27
CA SER A 452 13.18 -8.00 -4.37
C SER A 452 13.99 -8.19 -3.09
N PRO A 453 13.83 -9.32 -2.37
CA PRO A 453 14.59 -9.59 -1.17
C PRO A 453 16.05 -9.88 -1.51
N GLN A 454 16.97 -9.21 -0.82
CA GLN A 454 18.40 -9.35 -0.99
C GLN A 454 19.03 -9.95 0.26
N THR A 455 19.96 -10.89 0.08
CA THR A 455 20.82 -11.40 1.16
C THR A 455 22.27 -11.16 0.80
N MET A 456 22.99 -10.46 1.68
CA MET A 456 24.42 -10.18 1.51
C MET A 456 25.20 -10.57 2.76
N TYR A 457 26.44 -11.03 2.61
CA TYR A 457 27.32 -11.31 3.75
C TYR A 457 28.19 -10.08 4.03
N MET A 458 28.05 -9.50 5.23
CA MET A 458 28.84 -8.36 5.68
C MET A 458 29.95 -8.79 6.62
N ILE A 459 31.09 -8.10 6.57
CA ILE A 459 32.19 -8.30 7.52
C ILE A 459 31.84 -7.57 8.82
N ASP A 460 31.65 -8.32 9.90
CA ASP A 460 31.34 -7.76 11.22
C ASP A 460 32.58 -7.52 12.06
N GLU A 461 33.53 -8.43 11.97
CA GLU A 461 34.71 -8.45 12.81
C GLU A 461 35.91 -8.96 12.00
N VAL A 462 37.06 -8.33 12.23
CA VAL A 462 38.31 -8.68 11.59
C VAL A 462 39.32 -9.00 12.69
N GLU A 463 39.68 -10.27 12.80
CA GLU A 463 40.70 -10.75 13.73
C GLU A 463 42.07 -10.67 13.04
N GLU A 464 42.99 -9.91 13.63
CA GLU A 464 44.37 -9.82 13.17
C GLU A 464 45.22 -10.91 13.80
N ILE A 465 45.90 -11.69 12.96
CA ILE A 465 46.75 -12.81 13.38
C ILE A 465 48.16 -12.56 12.83
N PRO A 466 49.21 -12.51 13.67
CA PRO A 466 50.58 -12.36 13.20
C PRO A 466 51.01 -13.56 12.37
N TYR A 467 51.97 -13.34 11.47
CA TYR A 467 52.60 -14.45 10.75
C TYR A 467 53.60 -15.16 11.66
N THR A 468 53.67 -16.49 11.57
CA THR A 468 54.75 -17.23 12.22
C THR A 468 56.03 -17.16 11.38
N GLU A 469 57.20 -17.27 12.02
CA GLU A 469 58.50 -17.28 11.33
C GLU A 469 58.59 -18.37 10.25
N GLU A 470 58.04 -19.56 10.53
CA GLU A 470 58.00 -20.67 9.57
C GLU A 470 57.19 -20.32 8.31
N GLU A 471 56.08 -19.61 8.46
CA GLU A 471 55.23 -19.21 7.34
C GLU A 471 55.90 -18.14 6.48
N ILE A 472 56.56 -17.17 7.12
CA ILE A 472 57.30 -16.12 6.41
C ILE A 472 58.39 -16.74 5.53
N SER A 473 59.10 -17.76 6.04
CA SER A 473 60.20 -18.44 5.35
C SER A 473 59.78 -19.21 4.08
N LYS A 474 58.51 -19.65 4.01
CA LYS A 474 57.97 -20.44 2.89
C LYS A 474 57.43 -19.59 1.75
N ILE A 475 57.23 -18.29 1.95
CA ILE A 475 56.63 -17.41 0.95
C ILE A 475 57.73 -16.80 0.07
N PRO A 476 57.83 -17.19 -1.22
CA PRO A 476 58.89 -16.75 -2.14
C PRO A 476 58.84 -15.24 -2.41
N SER A 477 60.01 -14.60 -2.49
CA SER A 477 60.12 -13.15 -2.68
C SER A 477 59.72 -12.67 -4.07
N ILE A 478 60.01 -13.49 -5.10
CA ILE A 478 59.68 -13.24 -6.50
C ILE A 478 59.06 -14.52 -7.06
N THR A 479 57.89 -14.40 -7.70
CA THR A 479 57.18 -15.54 -8.31
C THR A 479 56.75 -15.18 -9.72
N GLY A 480 57.07 -16.03 -10.70
CA GLY A 480 56.43 -16.00 -12.01
C GLY A 480 55.14 -16.82 -11.96
N TYR A 481 54.02 -16.23 -12.31
CA TYR A 481 52.70 -16.87 -12.28
C TYR A 481 52.08 -16.91 -13.68
N ILE A 482 51.32 -17.98 -13.96
CA ILE A 482 50.56 -18.16 -15.20
C ILE A 482 49.09 -18.09 -14.83
N VAL A 483 48.39 -17.09 -15.36
CA VAL A 483 46.97 -16.82 -15.11
C VAL A 483 46.12 -18.04 -15.50
N LYS A 484 45.20 -18.42 -14.61
CA LYS A 484 44.21 -19.47 -14.80
C LYS A 484 42.83 -18.86 -15.04
N GLU A 485 41.93 -19.67 -15.56
CA GLU A 485 40.53 -19.28 -15.70
C GLU A 485 39.90 -18.94 -14.34
N GLY A 486 39.23 -17.80 -14.24
CA GLY A 486 38.63 -17.29 -13.00
C GLY A 486 39.55 -16.48 -12.09
N ASP A 487 40.84 -16.34 -12.44
CA ASP A 487 41.74 -15.46 -11.69
C ASP A 487 41.37 -13.99 -11.87
N THR A 488 41.43 -13.24 -10.76
CA THR A 488 41.33 -11.78 -10.73
C THR A 488 42.61 -11.19 -10.18
N LEU A 489 42.88 -9.92 -10.47
CA LEU A 489 44.03 -9.24 -9.86
C LEU A 489 43.94 -9.27 -8.33
N TRP A 490 42.72 -9.17 -7.78
CA TRP A 490 42.45 -9.25 -6.35
C TRP A 490 42.86 -10.60 -5.75
N ASN A 491 42.37 -11.72 -6.30
CA ASN A 491 42.64 -13.05 -5.74
C ASN A 491 44.12 -13.40 -5.83
N ILE A 492 44.79 -13.04 -6.93
CA ILE A 492 46.23 -13.25 -7.09
C ILE A 492 47.00 -12.39 -6.07
N ALA A 493 46.71 -11.09 -5.98
CA ALA A 493 47.39 -10.19 -5.07
C ALA A 493 47.27 -10.66 -3.60
N LYS A 494 46.05 -11.02 -3.20
CA LYS A 494 45.74 -11.60 -1.88
C LYS A 494 46.49 -12.89 -1.61
N HIS A 495 46.54 -13.81 -2.58
CA HIS A 495 47.20 -15.11 -2.41
C HIS A 495 48.72 -15.00 -2.28
N TYR A 496 49.34 -14.09 -3.04
CA TYR A 496 50.78 -13.94 -3.11
C TYR A 496 51.35 -12.84 -2.19
N GLY A 497 50.50 -12.15 -1.43
CA GLY A 497 50.93 -11.10 -0.50
C GLY A 497 51.58 -9.91 -1.20
N THR A 498 50.94 -9.45 -2.27
CA THR A 498 51.33 -8.26 -3.05
C THR A 498 50.11 -7.34 -3.21
N THR A 499 50.25 -6.20 -3.90
CA THR A 499 49.14 -5.26 -4.15
C THR A 499 48.83 -5.18 -5.64
N ILE A 500 47.60 -4.78 -5.99
CA ILE A 500 47.20 -4.60 -7.39
C ILE A 500 48.06 -3.50 -8.03
N GLU A 501 48.36 -2.43 -7.29
CA GLU A 501 49.25 -1.35 -7.73
C GLU A 501 50.63 -1.88 -8.10
N LYS A 502 51.26 -2.70 -7.24
CA LYS A 502 52.57 -3.29 -7.55
C LYS A 502 52.50 -4.28 -8.69
N MET A 503 51.47 -5.13 -8.75
CA MET A 503 51.29 -6.02 -9.89
C MET A 503 51.25 -5.24 -11.20
N LYS A 504 50.52 -4.12 -11.27
CA LYS A 504 50.49 -3.23 -12.45
C LYS A 504 51.83 -2.53 -12.70
N GLN A 505 52.59 -2.21 -11.66
CA GLN A 505 53.90 -1.59 -11.80
C GLN A 505 54.96 -2.53 -12.41
N TYR A 506 54.94 -3.81 -12.04
CA TYR A 506 55.92 -4.80 -12.50
C TYR A 506 55.53 -5.54 -13.78
N ASN A 507 54.27 -5.39 -14.22
CA ASN A 507 53.75 -6.01 -15.43
C ASN A 507 53.18 -4.93 -16.34
N GLU A 508 53.98 -4.52 -17.33
CA GLU A 508 53.53 -3.60 -18.37
C GLU A 508 52.30 -4.18 -19.10
N ASN A 509 51.26 -3.36 -19.28
CA ASN A 509 49.97 -3.72 -19.92
C ASN A 509 49.08 -4.70 -19.13
N LEU A 510 49.24 -4.80 -17.80
CA LEU A 510 48.34 -5.61 -16.98
C LEU A 510 46.95 -4.93 -16.82
N THR A 511 45.96 -5.42 -17.56
CA THR A 511 44.57 -4.96 -17.53
C THR A 511 43.61 -6.09 -17.16
N GLU A 512 42.45 -5.76 -16.58
CA GLU A 512 41.36 -6.72 -16.39
C GLU A 512 40.34 -6.65 -17.53
N PRO A 513 39.68 -7.77 -17.90
CA PRO A 513 39.86 -9.13 -17.36
C PRO A 513 41.21 -9.76 -17.75
N LEU A 514 41.74 -10.63 -16.90
CA LEU A 514 43.01 -11.33 -17.17
C LEU A 514 42.83 -12.45 -18.20
N GLU A 515 43.79 -12.62 -19.10
CA GLU A 515 43.75 -13.67 -20.11
C GLU A 515 44.37 -14.98 -19.57
N SER A 516 43.67 -16.10 -19.75
CA SER A 516 44.22 -17.41 -19.37
C SER A 516 45.53 -17.70 -20.11
N GLY A 517 46.56 -18.12 -19.38
CA GLY A 517 47.90 -18.34 -19.92
C GLY A 517 48.82 -17.12 -19.92
N GLN A 518 48.32 -15.93 -19.58
CA GLN A 518 49.12 -14.72 -19.40
C GLN A 518 50.16 -14.92 -18.30
N LYS A 519 51.41 -14.53 -18.57
CA LYS A 519 52.50 -14.61 -17.60
C LYS A 519 52.64 -13.28 -16.87
N ILE A 520 52.64 -13.33 -15.55
CA ILE A 520 52.78 -12.17 -14.68
C ILE A 520 53.87 -12.40 -13.63
N PHE A 521 54.64 -11.36 -13.38
CA PHE A 521 55.66 -11.28 -12.33
C PHE A 521 55.03 -10.73 -11.06
N LEU A 522 55.18 -11.48 -9.97
CA LEU A 522 54.67 -11.11 -8.66
C LEU A 522 55.85 -10.84 -7.72
N LEU A 523 55.86 -9.66 -7.12
CA LEU A 523 56.82 -9.28 -6.08
C LEU A 523 56.10 -9.21 -4.73
N LYS A 524 56.60 -9.97 -3.76
CA LYS A 524 56.10 -9.98 -2.38
C LYS A 524 56.33 -8.61 -1.71
N GLU A 525 55.33 -8.09 -1.00
CA GLU A 525 55.44 -6.86 -0.21
C GLU A 525 55.11 -7.14 1.26
N MET A 526 56.07 -7.68 2.01
CA MET A 526 55.93 -7.92 3.45
C MET A 526 56.92 -7.04 4.22
N GLU A 527 56.73 -5.72 4.16
CA GLU A 527 57.47 -4.76 4.97
C GLU A 527 56.76 -4.57 6.33
N ASN A 528 57.52 -4.39 7.41
CA ASN A 528 56.99 -4.20 8.77
C ASN A 528 56.00 -5.30 9.22
N LEU A 529 56.44 -6.56 9.12
CA LEU A 529 55.71 -7.74 9.58
C LEU A 529 55.36 -7.64 11.08
N VAL A 530 54.11 -7.97 11.41
CA VAL A 530 53.69 -8.15 12.80
C VAL A 530 53.97 -9.61 13.16
N ILE A 531 54.94 -9.83 14.06
CA ILE A 531 55.41 -11.15 14.53
C ILE A 531 54.85 -11.43 15.93
#